data_AF-A0A351CN97-F1
#
_entry.id   AF-A0A351CN97-F1
#
_cell.length_a   1.000
_cell.length_b   1.000
_cell.length_c   1.000
_cell.angle_alpha   90.00
_cell.angle_beta   90.00
_cell.angle_gamma   90.00
#
_symmetry.space_group_name_H-M   'P 1'
#
loop_
_entity.id
_entity.type
_entity.pdbx_description
1 polymer ?
#
loop_
_entity_poly.entity_id
_entity_poly.type
_entity_poly.pdbx_seq_one_letter_code
_entity_poly.pdbx_strand_id
1 'polypeptide(L)'
;MKILLKALRQGLGRVVIFIDWIFSPRRVKRNESYQTEINEQTQFIKLYQFYACPFCVKARRAIKRLSLKIEERDAQEGKYRE
;
A
#
# COMPACT_ATOMS: atom_id res chain seq x y z
N MET A 1 22.64 7.28 -21.91
CA MET A 1 21.23 7.64 -21.56
C MET A 1 20.47 6.56 -20.78
N LYS A 2 20.47 5.27 -21.15
CA LYS A 2 19.70 4.21 -20.46
C LYS A 2 20.01 4.07 -18.96
N ILE A 3 21.29 4.21 -18.56
CA ILE A 3 21.72 4.11 -17.16
C ILE A 3 21.21 5.29 -16.32
N LEU A 4 21.28 6.51 -16.87
CA LEU A 4 20.81 7.73 -16.21
C LEU A 4 19.29 7.68 -15.94
N LEU A 5 18.50 7.27 -16.93
CA LEU A 5 17.05 7.11 -16.78
C LEU A 5 16.68 6.00 -15.80
N LYS A 6 17.46 4.90 -15.77
CA LYS A 6 17.26 3.80 -14.81
C LYS A 6 17.58 4.25 -13.38
N ALA A 7 18.67 5.00 -13.19
CA ALA A 7 19.05 5.57 -11.90
C ALA A 7 17.99 6.57 -11.40
N LEU A 8 17.48 7.44 -12.29
CA LEU A 8 16.43 8.38 -11.94
C LEU A 8 15.13 7.67 -11.51
N ARG A 9 14.67 6.68 -12.28
CA ARG A 9 13.47 5.90 -11.94
C ARG A 9 13.60 5.19 -10.58
N GLN A 10 14.75 4.57 -10.34
CA GLN A 10 15.01 3.87 -9.07
C GLN A 10 15.16 4.84 -7.89
N GLY A 11 15.77 6.01 -8.11
CA GLY A 11 15.86 7.08 -7.13
C GLY A 11 14.48 7.63 -6.74
N LEU A 12 13.67 7.99 -7.73
CA LEU A 12 12.31 8.50 -7.51
C LEU A 12 11.43 7.50 -6.76
N GLY A 13 11.49 6.20 -7.10
CA GLY A 13 10.75 5.17 -6.39
C GLY A 13 11.13 5.10 -4.90
N ARG A 14 12.43 5.12 -4.59
CA ARG A 14 12.92 5.12 -3.20
C ARG A 14 12.49 6.37 -2.43
N VAL A 15 12.50 7.54 -3.07
CA VAL A 15 12.02 8.79 -2.46
C VAL A 15 10.54 8.69 -2.08
N VAL A 16 9.69 8.16 -2.96
CA VAL A 16 8.25 7.98 -2.68
C VAL A 16 8.04 7.06 -1.46
N ILE A 17 8.76 5.95 -1.39
CA ILE A 17 8.67 5.00 -0.27
C ILE A 17 9.17 5.64 1.04
N PHE A 18 10.26 6.39 0.97
CA PHE A 18 10.81 7.11 2.12
C PHE A 18 9.82 8.14 2.68
N ILE A 19 9.19 8.92 1.78
CA ILE A 19 8.13 9.88 2.13
C ILE A 19 6.90 9.16 2.72
N ASP A 20 6.58 7.95 2.25
CA ASP A 20 5.50 7.14 2.84
C ASP A 20 5.78 6.70 4.27
N TRP A 21 7.00 6.25 4.52
CA TRP A 21 7.40 5.81 5.84
C TRP A 21 7.40 6.96 6.86
N ILE A 22 7.97 8.12 6.51
CA ILE A 22 8.08 9.27 7.41
C ILE A 22 6.73 9.96 7.68
N PHE A 23 5.84 10.07 6.67
CA PHE A 23 4.53 10.73 6.80
C PHE A 23 3.37 9.75 6.91
N SER A 24 3.61 8.58 7.51
CA SER A 24 2.57 7.56 7.66
C SER A 24 1.39 8.07 8.50
N PRO A 25 0.13 7.84 8.06
CA PRO A 25 -1.06 8.31 8.78
C PRO A 25 -1.28 7.56 10.10
N ARG A 26 -1.98 8.22 11.03
CA ARG A 26 -2.48 7.60 12.27
C ARG A 26 -3.64 6.66 11.97
N ARG A 27 -3.66 5.53 12.68
CA ARG A 27 -4.72 4.51 12.61
C ARG A 27 -5.91 4.93 13.49
N VAL A 28 -7.13 4.73 13.01
CA VAL A 28 -8.34 4.86 13.85
C VAL A 28 -8.34 3.76 14.92
N LYS A 29 -8.64 4.13 16.17
CA LYS A 29 -8.79 3.18 17.27
C LYS A 29 -10.26 2.77 17.37
N ARG A 30 -10.52 1.46 17.37
CA ARG A 30 -11.84 0.86 17.60
C ARG A 30 -11.74 -0.12 18.77
N ASN A 31 -12.88 -0.43 19.38
CA ASN A 31 -12.99 -1.56 20.30
C ASN A 31 -12.77 -2.87 19.51
N GLU A 32 -12.23 -3.90 20.16
CA GLU A 32 -11.84 -5.19 19.57
C GLU A 32 -13.01 -5.89 18.87
N SER A 33 -14.21 -5.84 19.46
CA SER A 33 -15.42 -6.43 18.85
C SER A 33 -15.72 -5.82 17.47
N TYR A 34 -15.80 -4.49 17.40
CA TYR A 34 -16.01 -3.76 16.14
C TYR A 34 -14.86 -3.94 15.15
N GLN A 35 -13.61 -4.03 15.63
CA GLN A 35 -12.47 -4.25 14.75
C GLN A 35 -12.52 -5.66 14.11
N THR A 36 -13.02 -6.66 14.84
CA THR A 36 -13.18 -8.03 14.35
C THR A 36 -14.23 -8.08 13.24
N GLU A 37 -15.39 -7.47 13.45
CA GLU A 37 -16.44 -7.37 12.43
C GLU A 37 -15.92 -6.71 11.14
N ILE A 38 -15.20 -5.60 11.24
CA ILE A 38 -14.62 -4.92 10.09
C ILE A 38 -13.55 -5.78 9.39
N ASN A 39 -12.75 -6.54 10.15
CA ASN A 39 -11.76 -7.45 9.57
C ASN A 39 -12.44 -8.58 8.78
N GLU A 40 -13.56 -9.10 9.26
CA GLU A 40 -14.35 -10.11 8.54
C GLU A 40 -14.97 -9.53 7.26
N GLN A 41 -15.50 -8.32 7.32
CA GLN A 41 -16.05 -7.66 6.13
C GLN A 41 -14.97 -7.37 5.07
N THR A 42 -13.74 -7.09 5.50
CA THR A 42 -12.63 -6.74 4.60
C THR A 42 -11.81 -7.94 4.11
N GLN A 43 -12.07 -9.15 4.59
CA GLN A 43 -11.28 -10.35 4.27
C GLN A 43 -11.22 -10.70 2.77
N PHE A 44 -12.29 -10.38 2.04
CA PHE A 44 -12.44 -10.65 0.61
C PHE A 44 -11.80 -9.58 -0.27
N ILE A 45 -11.38 -8.45 0.31
CA ILE A 45 -10.78 -7.34 -0.43
C ILE A 45 -9.28 -7.57 -0.55
N LYS A 46 -8.77 -7.47 -1.78
CA LYS A 46 -7.35 -7.57 -2.11
C LYS A 46 -6.91 -6.30 -2.83
N LEU A 47 -5.84 -5.67 -2.38
CA LEU A 47 -5.25 -4.50 -3.03
C LEU A 47 -4.13 -4.95 -3.97
N TYR A 48 -4.38 -4.88 -5.27
CA TYR A 48 -3.33 -5.03 -6.28
C TYR A 48 -2.56 -3.71 -6.42
N GLN A 49 -1.25 -3.76 -6.28
CA GLN A 49 -0.44 -2.56 -6.27
C GLN A 49 0.97 -2.72 -6.83
N PHE A 50 1.59 -1.58 -7.09
CA PHE A 50 3.02 -1.43 -7.32
C PHE A 50 3.64 -0.68 -6.14
N TYR A 51 4.65 -1.26 -5.50
CA TYR A 51 5.19 -0.77 -4.23
C TYR A 51 5.65 0.71 -4.25
N ALA A 52 6.27 1.15 -5.35
CA ALA A 52 6.79 2.51 -5.53
C ALA A 52 5.79 3.48 -6.18
N CYS A 53 4.56 3.05 -6.48
CA CYS A 53 3.58 3.90 -7.15
C CYS A 53 2.93 4.89 -6.17
N PRO A 54 2.91 6.20 -6.47
CA PRO A 54 2.34 7.21 -5.59
C PRO A 54 0.82 7.03 -5.37
N PHE A 55 0.11 6.52 -6.38
CA PHE A 55 -1.32 6.23 -6.26
C PHE A 55 -1.58 5.01 -5.36
N CYS A 56 -0.77 3.96 -5.49
CA CYS A 56 -0.83 2.79 -4.61
C CYS A 56 -0.52 3.17 -3.15
N VAL A 57 0.50 4.00 -2.94
CA VAL A 57 0.81 4.58 -1.63
C VAL A 57 -0.38 5.34 -1.06
N LYS A 58 -1.05 6.18 -1.85
CA LYS A 58 -2.25 6.91 -1.42
C LYS A 58 -3.37 5.97 -0.97
N ALA A 59 -3.61 4.88 -1.71
CA ALA A 59 -4.60 3.86 -1.34
C ALA A 59 -4.22 3.15 -0.02
N ARG A 60 -2.98 2.69 0.13
CA ARG A 60 -2.48 2.09 1.37
C ARG A 60 -2.61 3.01 2.58
N ARG A 61 -2.32 4.29 2.41
CA ARG A 61 -2.52 5.30 3.46
C ARG A 61 -4.00 5.40 3.87
N ALA A 62 -4.93 5.31 2.93
CA ALA A 62 -6.37 5.31 3.23
C ALA A 62 -6.77 4.06 4.03
N ILE A 63 -6.31 2.88 3.58
CA ILE A 63 -6.51 1.59 4.26
C ILE A 63 -5.97 1.65 5.70
N LYS A 64 -4.75 2.15 5.89
CA LYS A 64 -4.12 2.31 7.20
C LYS A 64 -4.87 3.30 8.08
N ARG A 65 -5.31 4.44 7.54
CA ARG A 65 -6.09 5.44 8.29
C ARG A 65 -7.39 4.84 8.81
N LEU A 66 -8.06 4.03 8.00
CA LEU A 66 -9.30 3.35 8.35
C LEU A 66 -9.08 2.07 9.17
N SER A 67 -7.84 1.72 9.52
CA SER A 67 -7.50 0.50 10.26
C SER A 67 -8.12 -0.76 9.65
N LEU A 68 -8.08 -0.89 8.33
CA LEU A 68 -8.63 -2.05 7.62
C LEU A 68 -7.54 -3.11 7.44
N LYS A 69 -7.91 -4.38 7.57
CA LYS A 69 -7.02 -5.52 7.34
C LYS A 69 -7.22 -6.05 5.91
N ILE A 70 -6.49 -5.48 4.97
CA ILE A 70 -6.56 -5.82 3.54
C ILE A 70 -5.24 -6.45 3.10
N GLU A 71 -5.31 -7.51 2.31
CA GLU A 71 -4.13 -8.16 1.73
C GLU A 71 -3.60 -7.34 0.54
N GLU A 72 -2.30 -7.08 0.52
CA GLU A 72 -1.62 -6.37 -0.56
C GLU A 72 -0.97 -7.38 -1.51
N ARG A 73 -1.27 -7.29 -2.80
CA ARG A 73 -0.75 -8.15 -3.87
C ARG A 73 0.13 -7.33 -4.81
N ASP A 74 1.38 -7.74 -4.97
CA ASP A 74 2.28 -7.09 -5.93
C ASP A 74 1.92 -7.48 -7.37
N ALA A 75 1.54 -6.48 -8.17
CA ALA A 75 1.15 -6.65 -9.56
C ALA A 75 2.35 -6.71 -10.53
N GLN A 76 3.58 -6.43 -10.07
CA GLN A 76 4.76 -6.34 -10.93
C GLN A 76 5.18 -7.70 -11.52
N GLU A 77 5.09 -8.77 -10.73
CA GLU A 77 5.58 -10.11 -11.12
C GLU A 77 4.51 -10.95 -11.81
N GLY A 78 3.27 -10.46 -11.94
CA GLY A 78 2.17 -11.18 -12.58
C GLY A 78 1.70 -12.44 -11.84
N LYS A 79 2.20 -12.69 -10.62
CA LYS A 79 1.88 -13.87 -9.79
C LYS A 79 0.39 -14.06 -9.48
N TYR A 80 -0.40 -13.00 -9.61
CA TYR A 80 -1.82 -12.97 -9.28
C TYR A 80 -2.71 -12.74 -10.52
N ARG A 81 -2.19 -13.03 -11.72
CA ARG A 81 -2.99 -13.09 -12.95
C ARG A 81 -3.65 -14.47 -13.01
N GLU A 82 -4.90 -14.53 -12.56
CA GLU A 82 -5.83 -15.64 -12.80
C GLU A 82 -6.71 -15.35 -14.03
#